data_AF-A0A6I5NJG7-F1
#
_entry.id   AF-A0A6I5NJG7-F1
#
_cell.length_a   1.000
_cell.length_b   1.000
_cell.length_c   1.000
_cell.angle_alpha   90.00
_cell.angle_beta   90.00
_cell.angle_gamma   90.00
#
_symmetry.space_group_name_H-M   'P 1'
#
loop_
_entity.id
_entity.type
_entity.pdbx_description
1 polymer ?
#
loop_
_entity_poly.entity_id
_entity_poly.type
_entity_poly.pdbx_seq_one_letter_code
_entity_poly.pdbx_strand_id
1 'polypeptide(L)'
;MSQHHGNILNRIVYDSFGQVTSETNPDFDFRFGYTGREWDDATGLMYYRARYYDPVVGRFLSEDPIGEAQINKAPVNWGQQ
;
A
#
# COMPACT_ATOMS: atom_id res chain seq x y z
N MET A 1 -4.24 -4.28 16.37
CA MET A 1 -4.17 -5.75 16.47
C MET A 1 -4.47 -6.18 17.90
N SER A 2 -5.09 -7.35 18.08
CA SER A 2 -5.41 -7.93 19.39
C SER A 2 -4.71 -9.27 19.60
N GLN A 3 -4.39 -9.58 20.86
CA GLN A 3 -3.96 -10.92 21.27
C GLN A 3 -5.16 -11.87 21.41
N HIS A 4 -4.89 -13.17 21.51
CA HIS A 4 -5.89 -14.24 21.62
C HIS A 4 -6.91 -14.05 22.76
N HIS A 5 -6.59 -13.26 23.79
CA HIS A 5 -7.48 -12.97 24.92
C HIS A 5 -8.18 -11.60 24.82
N GLY A 6 -8.25 -10.98 23.64
CA GLY A 6 -9.00 -9.76 23.38
C GLY A 6 -8.30 -8.45 23.77
N ASN A 7 -7.15 -8.49 24.43
CA ASN A 7 -6.39 -7.27 24.70
C ASN A 7 -5.81 -6.70 23.40
N ILE A 8 -5.83 -5.38 23.24
CA ILE A 8 -5.23 -4.69 22.10
C ILE A 8 -3.73 -4.57 22.35
N LEU A 9 -2.92 -5.10 21.42
CA LEU A 9 -1.46 -5.04 21.48
C LEU A 9 -0.92 -3.70 20.95
N ASN A 10 -1.51 -3.26 19.84
CA ASN A 10 -1.17 -2.02 19.17
C ASN A 10 -2.36 -1.52 18.34
N ARG A 11 -2.54 -0.20 18.24
CA ARG A 11 -3.50 0.47 17.37
C ARG A 11 -2.77 1.56 16.62
N ILE A 12 -2.80 1.46 15.30
CA ILE A 12 -2.22 2.42 14.37
C ILE A 12 -3.36 3.12 13.63
N VAL A 13 -3.30 4.44 13.57
CA VAL A 13 -4.24 5.29 12.84
C VAL A 13 -3.49 5.92 11.68
N TYR A 14 -4.03 5.75 10.47
CA TYR A 14 -3.46 6.30 9.26
C TYR A 14 -4.29 7.47 8.75
N ASP A 15 -3.65 8.43 8.09
CA ASP A 15 -4.36 9.39 7.25
C ASP A 15 -4.83 8.74 5.92
N SER A 16 -5.40 9.56 5.02
CA SER A 16 -5.89 9.07 3.72
C SER A 16 -4.79 8.53 2.80
N PHE A 17 -3.52 8.91 3.02
CA PHE A 17 -2.37 8.50 2.21
C PHE A 17 -1.47 7.48 2.91
N GLY A 18 -1.85 7.01 4.10
CA GLY A 18 -1.12 5.95 4.80
C GLY A 18 -0.02 6.44 5.72
N GLN A 19 0.08 7.74 6.03
CA GLN A 19 0.97 8.20 7.11
C GLN A 19 0.37 7.87 8.47
N VAL A 20 1.22 7.40 9.38
CA VAL A 20 0.83 7.14 10.77
C VAL A 20 0.59 8.47 11.49
N THR A 21 -0.65 8.70 11.91
CA THR A 21 -1.06 9.89 12.68
C THR A 21 -1.13 9.63 14.19
N SER A 22 -1.26 8.36 14.58
CA SER A 22 -1.20 7.92 15.97
C SER A 22 -0.88 6.43 16.03
N GLU A 23 -0.03 6.05 16.97
CA GLU A 23 0.28 4.67 17.30
C GLU A 23 0.34 4.51 18.82
N THR A 24 -0.22 3.42 19.34
CA THR A 24 -0.25 3.17 20.79
C THR A 24 0.98 2.43 21.31
N ASN A 25 1.67 1.66 20.47
CA ASN A 25 2.83 0.88 20.87
C ASN A 25 3.79 0.61 19.69
N PRO A 26 4.78 1.48 19.45
CA PRO A 26 5.73 1.33 18.33
C PRO A 26 6.73 0.19 18.52
N ASP A 27 6.94 -0.31 19.74
CA ASP A 27 7.80 -1.48 20.00
C ASP A 27 7.17 -2.78 19.46
N PHE A 28 5.88 -2.75 19.15
CA PHE A 28 5.13 -3.86 18.60
C PHE A 28 4.92 -3.65 17.10
N ASP A 29 6.00 -3.85 16.35
CA ASP A 29 6.04 -3.68 14.90
C ASP A 29 5.43 -4.88 14.15
N PHE A 30 4.84 -4.59 13.00
CA PHE A 30 4.23 -5.58 12.13
C PHE A 30 4.57 -5.30 10.68
N ARG A 31 4.89 -6.39 9.98
CA ARG A 31 5.21 -6.34 8.55
C ARG A 31 4.13 -5.67 7.71
N PHE A 32 2.84 -5.83 8.03
CA PHE A 32 1.73 -5.33 7.19
C PHE A 32 0.97 -4.19 7.88
N GLY A 33 0.82 -3.07 7.16
CA GLY A 33 0.15 -1.86 7.65
C GLY A 33 -0.97 -1.38 6.73
N TYR A 34 -0.89 -0.12 6.32
CA TYR A 34 -1.90 0.54 5.48
C TYR A 34 -2.21 -0.26 4.19
N THR A 35 -3.51 -0.44 3.89
CA THR A 35 -4.02 -1.31 2.80
C THR A 35 -3.46 -2.75 2.79
N GLY A 36 -2.93 -3.24 3.91
CA GLY A 36 -2.35 -4.58 4.03
C GLY A 36 -1.02 -4.76 3.29
N ARG A 37 -0.27 -3.67 3.08
CA ARG A 37 1.04 -3.71 2.40
C ARG A 37 2.20 -3.74 3.36
N GLU A 38 3.30 -4.26 2.86
CA GLU A 38 4.52 -4.41 3.64
C GLU A 38 5.12 -3.04 3.92
N TRP A 39 5.35 -2.74 5.19
CA TRP A 39 6.06 -1.54 5.64
C TRP A 39 7.56 -1.84 5.69
N ASP A 40 8.36 -0.95 5.09
CA ASP A 40 9.81 -0.94 5.22
C ASP A 40 10.20 0.24 6.12
N ASP A 41 10.55 -0.06 7.36
CA ASP A 41 10.90 0.90 8.40
C ASP A 41 12.19 1.67 8.09
N ALA A 42 13.14 1.03 7.40
CA ALA A 42 14.40 1.64 7.03
C ALA A 42 14.23 2.75 5.98
N THR A 43 13.22 2.63 5.10
CA THR A 43 12.98 3.59 4.03
C THR A 43 11.75 4.47 4.24
N GLY A 44 10.82 4.08 5.13
CA GLY A 44 9.53 4.74 5.29
C GLY A 44 8.58 4.51 4.10
N LEU A 45 8.79 3.44 3.33
CA LEU A 45 8.06 3.13 2.12
C LEU A 45 7.20 1.88 2.29
N MET A 46 6.16 1.79 1.47
CA MET A 46 5.30 0.61 1.40
C MET A 46 5.57 -0.20 0.13
N TYR A 47 5.84 -1.49 0.27
CA TYR A 47 6.08 -2.37 -0.86
C TYR A 47 4.77 -2.96 -1.42
N TYR A 48 4.41 -2.57 -2.65
CA TYR A 48 3.23 -3.03 -3.38
C TYR A 48 3.57 -4.13 -4.40
N ARG A 49 4.60 -4.94 -4.15
CA ARG A 49 5.14 -6.00 -5.03
C ARG A 49 5.83 -5.50 -6.30
N ALA A 50 5.19 -4.61 -7.04
CA ALA A 50 5.71 -4.09 -8.30
C ALA A 50 6.33 -2.69 -8.15
N ARG A 51 5.96 -1.97 -7.08
CA ARG A 51 6.32 -0.57 -6.84
C ARG A 51 6.45 -0.29 -5.36
N TYR A 52 7.26 0.71 -5.03
CA TYR A 52 7.28 1.33 -3.70
C TYR A 52 6.38 2.56 -3.69
N TYR A 53 5.58 2.69 -2.64
CA TYR A 53 4.68 3.80 -2.38
C TYR A 53 5.19 4.63 -1.20
N ASP A 54 5.26 5.93 -1.39
CA ASP A 54 5.63 6.91 -0.37
C ASP A 54 4.35 7.53 0.22
N PRO A 55 4.01 7.26 1.49
CA PRO A 55 2.82 7.82 2.13
C PRO A 55 2.98 9.31 2.46
N VAL A 56 4.21 9.82 2.59
CA VAL A 56 4.48 11.24 2.86
C VAL A 56 4.07 12.09 1.66
N VAL A 57 4.44 11.63 0.47
CA VAL A 57 4.09 12.30 -0.80
C VAL A 57 2.72 11.83 -1.33
N GLY A 58 2.26 10.66 -0.91
CA GLY A 58 1.00 10.06 -1.31
C GLY A 58 1.03 9.44 -2.72
N ARG A 59 2.19 8.92 -3.19
CA ARG A 59 2.32 8.36 -4.55
C ARG A 59 3.37 7.25 -4.66
N PHE A 60 3.32 6.51 -5.77
CA PHE A 60 4.38 5.57 -6.14
C PHE A 60 5.65 6.30 -6.59
N LEU A 61 6.81 5.72 -6.26
CA LEU A 61 8.12 6.22 -6.67
C LEU A 61 8.49 5.86 -8.12
N SER A 62 7.71 4.98 -8.75
CA SER A 62 7.90 4.58 -10.14
C SER A 62 6.57 4.56 -10.89
N GLU A 63 6.67 4.70 -12.21
CA GLU A 63 5.54 4.49 -13.12
C GLU A 63 4.98 3.05 -12.99
N ASP A 64 3.73 2.85 -13.40
CA ASP A 64 3.16 1.52 -13.50
C ASP A 64 3.94 0.66 -14.50
N PRO A 65 4.47 -0.52 -14.11
CA PRO A 65 5.25 -1.37 -15.02
C PRO A 65 4.48 -1.84 -16.25
N ILE A 66 3.15 -1.81 -16.22
CA ILE A 66 2.31 -2.14 -17.38
C ILE A 66 2.14 -0.92 -18.31
N GLY A 67 2.31 0.30 -17.80
CA GLY A 67 2.23 1.55 -18.56
C GLY A 67 0.99 1.65 -19.47
N GLU A 68 1.17 2.19 -20.66
CA GLU A 68 0.12 2.28 -21.69
C GLU A 68 -0.14 0.97 -22.44
N ALA A 69 0.57 -0.12 -22.12
CA ALA A 69 0.53 -1.36 -22.91
C ALA A 69 -0.83 -2.08 -22.87
N GLN A 70 -1.78 -1.66 -22.02
CA GLN A 70 -3.17 -2.14 -22.07
C GLN A 70 -4.05 -1.39 -23.06
N ILE A 71 -3.76 -0.12 -23.36
CA ILE A 71 -4.61 0.72 -24.23
C ILE A 71 -4.57 0.20 -25.68
N ASN A 72 -3.44 -0.37 -26.11
CA ASN A 72 -3.22 -0.82 -27.49
C ASN A 72 -3.45 -2.33 -27.73
N LYS A 73 -3.99 -3.08 -26.76
CA LYS A 73 -4.10 -4.56 -26.85
C LYS A 73 -5.41 -5.12 -27.38
N ALA A 74 -6.39 -4.30 -27.70
CA ALA A 74 -7.61 -4.76 -28.36
C ALA A 74 -7.92 -3.89 -29.59
N PRO A 75 -7.66 -4.35 -30.82
CA PRO A 75 -8.46 -3.86 -31.94
C PRO A 75 -9.89 -4.32 -31.67
N VAL A 76 -10.76 -3.38 -31.27
CA VAL A 76 -12.20 -3.62 -31.21
C VAL A 76 -12.66 -3.87 -32.65
N ASN A 77 -12.76 -5.14 -33.03
CA ASN A 77 -13.32 -5.52 -34.32
C ASN A 77 -14.85 -5.42 -34.20
N TRP A 78 -15.38 -4.23 -34.46
CA TRP A 78 -16.80 -4.03 -34.70
C TRP A 78 -17.15 -4.70 -36.03
N GLY A 79 -17.39 -6.01 -35.97
CA GLY A 79 -17.76 -6.81 -37.11
C GLY A 79 -18.86 -6.12 -37.91
N GLN A 80 -18.54 -5.80 -39.17
CA GLN A 80 -19.53 -5.35 -40.13
C GLN A 80 -20.54 -6.49 -40.34
N GLN A 81 -21.80 -6.23 -39.99
CA GLN A 81 -22.97 -6.90 -40.58
C GLN A 81 -23.42 -6.10 -41.80
#